data_AF-A0AAE1TML7-F1
#
_entry.id   AF-A0AAE1TML7-F1
#
_cell.length_a   1.000
_cell.length_b   1.000
_cell.length_c   1.000
_cell.angle_alpha   90.00
_cell.angle_beta   90.00
_cell.angle_gamma   90.00
#
_symmetry.space_group_name_H-M   'P 1'
#
loop_
_entity.id
_entity.type
_entity.pdbx_description
1 polymer ?
#
loop_
_entity_poly.entity_id
_entity_poly.type
_entity_poly.pdbx_seq_one_letter_code
_entity_poly.pdbx_strand_id
1 'polypeptide(L)'
;MVWSGDGVGVVEVEVEVEVEMEKGYLTPSNLTQAFSQVLLQVRKLRLLSWCVTVVVVSDQFSFLTSFANTADDLRLLVWSTRLLVVSRLPLLQLHHLLTSYWAFSMMNTAFLTQQHLNTHTRWQALSHLPYTTDGPKVVQLASWSPRHGLIHTHHLPLFPDKYANFHGARVNMSLFSFAPFWIPLKEEEEEEEEKEEEGKEKDTTTTTTTTTTPSYTGRSYKILSTIATKLNFSFSLIHTQDITEEERLTASRESMMSPMKMAILSHKLEKFDFSLFVEPATLTFAMAKPLLRPQWQSLYQAMQGQVWLAFLATICLVPVSLVLIIRGAPETNPSLDNNNTNPTNNNNTNNTSSGDDNNIRVWTPTHQPKGAPESSLVVLEVVGVLVGQGLSGRLLGLDSSRLVVASWLLVAFIAGVAYRASLFASLTVPKYPPRPESLQELVQTETRVLMPPDVMNIFYPYFKTSNSSTGRQLVQHIEGVPNHHAGLRQALKGRSGTQSV
;
A
#
# COMPACT_ATOMS: atom_id res chain seq x y z
N MET A 1 28.42 26.54 31.66
CA MET A 1 28.13 26.30 33.10
C MET A 1 26.62 26.33 33.31
N VAL A 2 25.95 25.16 33.30
CA VAL A 2 24.59 24.96 33.82
C VAL A 2 24.55 23.58 34.47
N TRP A 3 24.04 23.52 35.70
CA TRP A 3 23.66 22.30 36.41
C TRP A 3 22.27 21.86 35.92
N SER A 4 22.10 20.56 35.67
CA SER A 4 20.78 19.92 35.70
C SER A 4 20.95 18.57 36.38
N GLY A 5 20.46 18.50 37.62
CA GLY A 5 20.13 17.25 38.27
C GLY A 5 18.79 16.80 37.71
N ASP A 6 18.83 15.78 36.85
CA ASP A 6 17.82 14.73 36.73
C ASP A 6 18.22 13.81 35.56
N GLY A 7 18.97 12.75 35.88
CA GLY A 7 18.77 11.37 35.39
C GLY A 7 18.69 11.03 33.90
N VAL A 8 18.84 11.97 32.96
CA VAL A 8 18.94 11.70 31.52
C VAL A 8 20.12 12.50 30.99
N GLY A 9 21.20 11.81 30.62
CA GLY A 9 22.38 12.44 30.04
C GLY A 9 22.05 13.04 28.68
N VAL A 10 21.56 14.27 28.65
CA VAL A 10 21.52 15.09 27.44
C VAL A 10 22.95 15.58 27.22
N VAL A 11 23.64 15.00 26.25
CA VAL A 11 24.90 15.56 25.76
C VAL A 11 24.53 16.82 24.99
N GLU A 12 24.61 17.97 25.64
CA GLU A 12 24.56 19.27 24.97
C GLU A 12 25.88 19.43 24.22
N VAL A 13 25.86 19.20 22.91
CA VAL A 13 27.02 19.46 22.05
C VAL A 13 27.02 20.95 21.77
N GLU A 14 27.81 21.68 22.55
CA GLU A 14 28.13 23.08 22.30
C GLU A 14 29.15 23.14 21.17
N VAL A 15 28.71 23.58 19.98
CA VAL A 15 29.61 23.82 18.86
C VAL A 15 29.90 25.31 18.83
N GLU A 16 30.98 25.69 19.51
CA GLU A 16 31.51 27.05 19.39
C GLU A 16 32.22 27.16 18.05
N VAL A 17 31.58 27.84 17.11
CA VAL A 17 32.20 28.19 15.82
C VAL A 17 32.84 29.57 15.99
N GLU A 18 34.04 29.59 16.55
CA GLU A 18 34.86 30.79 16.54
C GLU A 18 35.55 30.88 15.17
N VAL A 19 34.91 31.60 14.22
CA VAL A 19 35.61 32.01 13.01
C VAL A 19 36.43 33.24 13.38
N GLU A 20 37.66 33.00 13.84
CA GLU A 20 38.62 34.07 14.06
C GLU A 20 38.96 34.69 12.70
N MET A 21 38.23 35.76 12.35
CA MET A 21 38.48 36.51 11.13
C MET A 21 39.78 37.30 11.33
N GLU A 22 40.90 36.70 10.93
CA GLU A 22 42.13 37.47 10.70
C GLU A 22 41.79 38.68 9.83
N LYS A 23 42.32 39.86 10.20
CA LYS A 23 42.01 41.19 9.63
C LYS A 23 42.38 41.37 8.14
N GLY A 24 42.48 40.30 7.36
CA GLY A 24 42.59 40.31 5.92
C GLY A 24 41.23 40.53 5.26
N TYR A 25 41.20 41.40 4.25
CA TYR A 25 40.01 41.70 3.45
C TYR A 25 39.53 40.44 2.69
N LEU A 26 38.75 39.58 3.34
CA LEU A 26 38.03 38.52 2.65
C LEU A 26 36.92 39.16 1.82
N THR A 27 36.94 38.92 0.51
CA THR A 27 35.81 39.25 -0.34
C THR A 27 34.58 38.46 0.12
N PRO A 28 33.36 39.00 -0.03
CA PRO A 28 32.12 38.32 0.36
C PRO A 28 32.04 36.88 -0.17
N SER A 29 32.56 36.63 -1.38
CA SER A 29 32.60 35.29 -2.00
C SER A 29 33.43 34.26 -1.23
N ASN A 30 34.61 34.65 -0.74
CA ASN A 30 35.51 33.73 -0.02
C ASN A 30 34.97 33.43 1.38
N LEU A 31 34.33 34.42 1.99
CA LEU A 31 33.64 34.26 3.27
C LEU A 31 32.50 33.25 3.15
N THR A 32 31.65 33.36 2.11
CA THR A 32 30.54 32.42 1.90
C THR A 32 31.03 30.98 1.72
N GLN A 33 32.14 30.77 1.01
CA GLN A 33 32.68 29.43 0.76
C GLN A 33 33.27 28.78 2.02
N ALA A 34 34.12 29.50 2.77
CA ALA A 34 34.68 29.00 4.03
C ALA A 34 33.57 28.72 5.05
N PHE A 35 32.59 29.64 5.13
CA PHE A 35 31.44 29.52 6.00
C PHE A 35 30.53 28.34 5.65
N SER A 36 30.31 28.09 4.35
CA SER A 36 29.52 26.93 3.90
C SER A 36 30.10 25.61 4.38
N GLN A 37 31.44 25.46 4.37
CA GLN A 37 32.08 24.23 4.84
C GLN A 37 31.85 23.99 6.34
N VAL A 38 31.95 25.04 7.14
CA VAL A 38 31.69 24.97 8.58
C VAL A 38 30.23 24.63 8.86
N LEU A 39 29.30 25.30 8.18
CA LEU A 39 27.88 25.01 8.32
C LEU A 39 27.50 23.58 7.93
N LEU A 40 28.17 23.01 6.93
CA LEU A 40 27.99 21.60 6.58
C LEU A 40 28.42 20.66 7.71
N GLN A 41 29.48 20.99 8.46
CA GLN A 41 29.88 20.21 9.64
C GLN A 41 28.89 20.36 10.78
N VAL A 42 28.42 21.58 11.07
CA VAL A 42 27.38 21.80 12.09
C VAL A 42 26.09 21.07 11.72
N ARG A 43 25.73 21.04 10.43
CA ARG A 43 24.59 20.24 9.95
C ARG A 43 24.78 18.74 10.20
N LYS A 44 25.99 18.19 10.01
CA LYS A 44 26.27 16.79 10.34
C LYS A 44 26.11 16.52 11.84
N LEU A 45 26.62 17.41 12.69
CA LEU A 45 26.46 17.30 14.14
C LEU A 45 24.99 17.39 14.57
N ARG A 46 24.22 18.28 13.94
CA ARG A 46 22.76 18.37 14.12
C ARG A 46 22.04 17.08 13.75
N LEU A 47 22.47 16.38 12.70
CA LEU A 47 21.86 15.09 12.35
C LEU A 47 22.17 13.98 13.38
N LEU A 48 23.19 14.16 14.21
CA LEU A 48 23.59 13.21 15.25
C LEU A 48 23.05 13.58 16.64
N SER A 49 22.56 14.81 16.83
CA SER A 49 22.18 15.36 18.14
C SER A 49 20.73 15.87 18.12
N TRP A 50 19.95 15.57 19.16
CA TRP A 50 18.56 16.03 19.25
C TRP A 50 18.48 17.57 19.32
N CYS A 51 19.32 18.18 20.15
CA CYS A 51 19.33 19.62 20.39
C CYS A 51 20.76 20.14 20.19
N VAL A 52 20.89 21.18 19.38
CA VAL A 52 22.16 21.89 19.14
C VAL A 52 21.93 23.37 19.41
N THR A 53 22.82 23.98 20.18
CA THR A 53 22.87 25.42 20.37
C THR A 53 23.97 25.98 19.48
N VAL A 54 23.60 26.86 18.56
CA VAL A 54 24.52 27.58 17.67
C VAL A 54 24.71 28.98 18.22
N VAL A 55 25.95 29.34 18.53
CA VAL A 55 26.31 30.68 18.98
C VAL A 55 27.02 31.41 17.84
N VAL A 56 26.55 32.62 17.53
CA VAL A 56 27.10 33.46 16.46
C VAL A 56 27.48 34.81 17.04
N VAL A 57 28.77 35.14 17.03
CA VAL A 57 29.27 36.43 17.53
C VAL A 57 29.67 37.29 16.33
N SER A 58 28.94 38.39 16.09
CA SER A 58 29.31 39.33 15.03
C SER A 58 28.66 40.70 15.18
N ASP A 59 29.45 41.74 14.91
CA ASP A 59 29.00 43.13 14.85
C ASP A 59 28.80 43.64 13.42
N GLN A 60 28.97 42.76 12.42
CA GLN A 60 28.81 43.14 11.01
C GLN A 60 27.41 42.76 10.54
N PHE A 61 26.62 43.76 10.16
CA PHE A 61 25.27 43.55 9.62
C PHE A 61 25.31 42.64 8.38
N SER A 62 26.22 42.91 7.44
CA SER A 62 26.39 42.11 6.21
C SER A 62 26.67 40.63 6.52
N PHE A 63 27.55 40.36 7.49
CA PHE A 63 27.84 39.00 7.93
C PHE A 63 26.57 38.29 8.44
N LEU A 64 25.81 38.93 9.33
CA LEU A 64 24.60 38.32 9.89
C LEU A 64 23.52 38.09 8.83
N THR A 65 23.41 38.96 7.82
CA THR A 65 22.50 38.74 6.68
C THR A 65 22.94 37.56 5.83
N SER A 66 24.25 37.44 5.53
CA SER A 66 24.79 36.29 4.79
C SER A 66 24.62 34.99 5.59
N PHE A 67 24.89 35.03 6.90
CA PHE A 67 24.65 33.93 7.82
C PHE A 67 23.20 33.47 7.73
N ALA A 68 22.24 34.39 7.86
CA ALA A 68 20.82 34.06 7.88
C ALA A 68 20.36 33.35 6.60
N ASN A 69 20.78 33.87 5.44
CA ASN A 69 20.46 33.28 4.14
C ASN A 69 21.11 31.90 3.99
N THR A 70 22.41 31.78 4.26
CA THR A 70 23.12 30.50 4.11
C THR A 70 22.63 29.47 5.14
N ALA A 71 22.25 29.89 6.35
CA ALA A 71 21.69 29.00 7.36
C ALA A 71 20.31 28.45 6.96
N ASP A 72 19.48 29.24 6.29
CA ASP A 72 18.21 28.78 5.72
C ASP A 72 18.45 27.85 4.52
N ASP A 73 19.31 28.25 3.56
CA ASP A 73 19.67 27.47 2.38
C ASP A 73 20.25 26.09 2.75
N LEU A 74 21.17 26.06 3.72
CA LEU A 74 21.80 24.83 4.19
C LEU A 74 20.94 24.08 5.22
N ARG A 75 19.81 24.64 5.64
CA ARG A 75 18.90 24.08 6.66
C ARG A 75 19.64 23.72 7.94
N LEU A 76 20.43 24.67 8.40
CA LEU A 76 21.18 24.59 9.65
C LEU A 76 20.23 24.62 10.84
N LEU A 77 19.24 25.50 10.78
CA LEU A 77 18.29 25.75 11.85
C LEU A 77 17.04 24.91 11.60
N VAL A 78 16.72 24.04 12.54
CA VAL A 78 15.43 23.35 12.62
C VAL A 78 14.75 23.72 13.93
N TRP A 79 13.51 23.27 14.13
CA TRP A 79 12.71 23.64 15.31
C TRP A 79 13.39 23.30 16.66
N SER A 80 14.24 22.27 16.71
CA SER A 80 14.99 21.89 17.92
C SER A 80 16.34 22.60 18.10
N THR A 81 16.81 23.33 17.08
CA THR A 81 18.07 24.09 17.13
C THR A 81 17.84 25.44 17.82
N ARG A 82 18.68 25.77 18.80
CA ARG A 82 18.68 27.09 19.45
C ARG A 82 19.75 27.97 18.81
N LEU A 83 19.41 29.20 18.45
CA LEU A 83 20.37 30.15 17.88
C LEU A 83 20.54 31.34 18.82
N LEU A 84 21.75 31.52 19.35
CA LEU A 84 22.13 32.69 20.14
C LEU A 84 23.04 33.60 19.30
N VAL A 85 22.57 34.80 18.96
CA VAL A 85 23.37 35.78 18.24
C VAL A 85 23.87 36.85 19.20
N VAL A 86 25.18 37.00 19.35
CA VAL A 86 25.81 38.02 20.19
C VAL A 86 26.30 39.15 19.29
N SER A 87 25.78 40.37 19.51
CA SER A 87 26.06 41.50 18.62
C SER A 87 25.95 42.86 19.31
N ARG A 88 26.85 43.78 18.96
CA ARG A 88 26.85 45.19 19.36
C ARG A 88 26.17 46.11 18.33
N LEU A 89 25.44 45.55 17.38
CA LEU A 89 24.71 46.32 16.37
C LEU A 89 23.67 47.26 17.01
N PRO A 90 23.39 48.43 16.41
CA PRO A 90 22.34 49.32 16.86
C PRO A 90 20.97 48.63 16.88
N LEU A 91 20.14 48.97 17.87
CA LEU A 91 18.84 48.33 18.10
C LEU A 91 17.94 48.34 16.86
N LEU A 92 17.96 49.42 16.07
CA LEU A 92 17.17 49.54 14.84
C LEU A 92 17.59 48.50 13.78
N GLN A 93 18.90 48.27 13.63
CA GLN A 93 19.43 47.28 12.69
C GLN A 93 19.11 45.86 13.16
N LEU A 94 19.18 45.60 14.48
CA LEU A 94 18.78 44.33 15.07
C LEU A 94 17.31 44.03 14.86
N HIS A 95 16.44 45.02 15.03
CA HIS A 95 15.01 44.86 14.74
C HIS A 95 14.80 44.46 13.28
N HIS A 96 15.46 45.15 12.34
CA HIS A 96 15.38 44.80 10.94
C HIS A 96 15.87 43.37 10.66
N LEU A 97 16.99 42.94 11.24
CA LEU A 97 17.45 41.54 11.10
C LEU A 97 16.41 40.55 11.62
N LEU A 98 15.92 40.78 12.84
CA LEU A 98 14.95 39.94 13.52
C LEU A 98 13.62 39.82 12.77
N THR A 99 13.18 40.85 12.04
CA THR A 99 11.91 40.83 11.30
C THR A 99 12.08 40.36 9.85
N SER A 100 13.18 40.70 9.19
CA SER A 100 13.33 40.53 7.74
C SER A 100 13.87 39.16 7.33
N TYR A 101 14.50 38.40 8.22
CA TYR A 101 15.13 37.12 7.89
C TYR A 101 14.47 35.95 8.62
N TRP A 102 14.06 34.93 7.88
CA TRP A 102 13.37 33.73 8.38
C TRP A 102 14.13 33.04 9.52
N ALA A 103 15.45 32.89 9.38
CA ALA A 103 16.33 32.30 10.38
C ALA A 103 16.25 32.99 11.76
N PHE A 104 15.94 34.29 11.79
CA PHE A 104 15.85 35.05 13.03
C PHE A 104 14.39 35.23 13.49
N SER A 105 13.48 35.44 12.54
CA SER A 105 12.07 35.72 12.83
C SER A 105 11.30 34.49 13.27
N MET A 106 11.52 33.35 12.60
CA MET A 106 10.70 32.14 12.70
C MET A 106 11.38 31.03 13.52
N MET A 107 12.71 30.90 13.47
CA MET A 107 13.42 29.87 14.23
C MET A 107 13.58 30.24 15.71
N ASN A 108 14.06 29.28 16.52
CA ASN A 108 14.28 29.48 17.95
C ASN A 108 15.53 30.33 18.24
N THR A 109 15.41 31.62 18.01
CA THR A 109 16.53 32.58 17.99
C THR A 109 16.41 33.62 19.09
N ALA A 110 17.52 33.89 19.77
CA ALA A 110 17.69 34.98 20.74
C ALA A 110 18.91 35.83 20.36
N PHE A 111 18.77 37.16 20.43
CA PHE A 111 19.83 38.13 20.20
C PHE A 111 20.29 38.72 21.52
N LEU A 112 21.55 38.50 21.88
CA LEU A 112 22.19 39.14 23.02
C LEU A 112 22.94 40.39 22.54
N THR A 113 22.46 41.57 22.95
CA THR A 113 23.07 42.83 22.56
C THR A 113 23.48 43.70 23.74
N GLN A 114 24.60 44.39 23.56
CA GLN A 114 25.17 45.30 24.54
C GLN A 114 24.61 46.71 24.33
N GLN A 115 23.94 47.23 25.35
CA GLN A 115 23.50 48.61 25.41
C GLN A 115 24.41 49.39 26.36
N HIS A 116 25.08 50.42 25.83
CA HIS A 116 25.79 51.40 26.63
C HIS A 116 24.81 52.47 27.10
N LEU A 117 24.40 52.39 28.36
CA LEU A 117 23.74 53.50 29.05
C LEU A 117 24.86 54.33 29.70
N ASN A 118 24.70 55.66 29.75
CA ASN A 118 25.74 56.67 30.07
C ASN A 118 26.70 56.37 31.24
N THR A 119 26.37 55.44 32.15
CA THR A 119 27.24 55.02 33.27
C THR A 119 27.36 53.51 33.49
N HIS A 120 26.61 52.66 32.77
CA HIS A 120 26.64 51.20 32.95
C HIS A 120 26.44 50.44 31.63
N THR A 121 27.20 49.35 31.47
CA THR A 121 26.97 48.37 30.43
C THR A 121 25.80 47.47 30.84
N ARG A 122 24.74 47.44 30.02
CA ARG A 122 23.62 46.52 30.18
C ARG A 122 23.56 45.60 28.95
N TRP A 123 23.37 44.32 29.17
CA TRP A 123 23.08 43.37 28.10
C TRP A 123 21.60 43.07 28.08
N GLN A 124 21.04 42.90 26.90
CA GLN A 124 19.63 42.55 26.72
C GLN A 124 19.50 41.40 25.73
N ALA A 125 18.64 40.44 26.05
CA ALA A 125 18.27 39.34 25.18
C ALA A 125 16.94 39.68 24.50
N LEU A 126 16.95 39.71 23.17
CA LEU A 126 15.81 40.06 22.32
C LEU A 126 15.38 38.84 21.49
N SER A 127 14.10 38.68 21.24
CA SER A 127 13.57 37.67 20.31
C SER A 127 12.40 38.25 19.52
N HIS A 128 12.25 37.81 18.28
CA HIS A 128 11.08 38.12 17.47
C HIS A 128 9.98 37.08 17.71
N LEU A 129 8.80 37.53 18.13
CA LEU A 129 7.60 36.72 18.19
C LEU A 129 6.74 36.99 16.96
N PRO A 130 6.65 36.06 15.99
CA PRO A 130 5.89 36.27 14.75
C PRO A 130 4.38 36.31 14.99
N TYR A 131 3.90 35.68 16.06
CA TYR A 131 2.48 35.63 16.42
C TYR A 131 2.29 36.10 17.86
N THR A 132 1.56 37.19 18.04
CA THR A 132 1.07 37.66 19.34
C THR A 132 -0.32 38.27 19.18
N THR A 133 -1.01 38.59 20.27
CA THR A 133 -2.32 39.25 20.23
C THR A 133 -2.30 40.60 19.50
N ASP A 134 -1.16 41.29 19.54
CA ASP A 134 -0.98 42.63 18.97
C ASP A 134 -0.26 42.58 17.61
N GLY A 135 -0.08 41.39 17.04
CA GLY A 135 0.71 41.14 15.84
C GLY A 135 2.19 40.82 16.10
N PRO A 136 3.03 40.74 15.05
CA PRO A 136 4.44 40.42 15.18
C PRO A 136 5.18 41.49 15.99
N LYS A 137 5.98 41.10 16.98
CA LYS A 137 6.77 42.05 17.80
C LYS A 137 8.09 41.48 18.27
N VAL A 138 9.08 42.36 18.38
CA VAL A 138 10.35 42.05 19.06
C VAL A 138 10.16 42.29 20.56
N VAL A 139 10.49 41.30 21.37
CA VAL A 139 10.35 41.34 22.83
C VAL A 139 11.71 41.19 23.51
N GLN A 140 11.90 41.92 24.61
CA GLN A 140 13.05 41.74 25.48
C GLN A 140 12.77 40.59 26.46
N LEU A 141 13.46 39.48 26.32
CA LEU A 141 13.28 38.29 27.15
C LEU A 141 13.96 38.43 28.51
N ALA A 142 15.20 38.90 28.50
CA ALA A 142 16.00 39.07 29.69
C ALA A 142 16.94 40.27 29.55
N SER A 143 17.44 40.75 30.68
CA SER A 143 18.53 41.71 30.71
C SER A 143 19.54 41.35 31.78
N TRP A 144 20.81 41.56 31.50
CA TRP A 144 21.88 41.32 32.45
C TRP A 144 22.65 42.61 32.71
N SER A 145 22.99 42.86 33.97
CA SER A 145 23.91 43.93 34.36
C SER A 145 24.83 43.44 35.48
N PRO A 146 26.07 43.96 35.59
CA PRO A 146 26.98 43.57 36.66
C PRO A 146 26.40 43.78 38.07
N ARG A 147 25.51 44.77 38.23
CA ARG A 147 24.90 45.12 39.53
C ARG A 147 23.74 44.21 39.94
N HIS A 148 22.96 43.74 38.98
CA HIS A 148 21.69 43.03 39.26
C HIS A 148 21.67 41.58 38.76
N GLY A 149 22.75 41.11 38.11
CA GLY A 149 22.77 39.81 37.47
C GLY A 149 21.78 39.73 36.30
N LEU A 150 21.34 38.51 35.99
CA LEU A 150 20.35 38.22 34.95
C LEU A 150 18.94 38.43 35.52
N ILE A 151 18.20 39.38 34.96
CA ILE A 151 16.79 39.64 35.26
C ILE A 151 15.96 39.23 34.04
N HIS A 152 15.07 38.27 34.22
CA HIS A 152 14.05 37.95 33.22
C HIS A 152 13.02 39.07 33.19
N THR A 153 12.84 39.68 32.01
CA THR A 153 11.94 40.83 31.84
C THR A 153 10.49 40.38 31.61
N HIS A 154 10.32 39.17 31.09
CA HIS A 154 9.02 38.54 30.86
C HIS A 154 9.00 37.13 31.47
N HIS A 155 7.80 36.57 31.64
CA HIS A 155 7.60 35.16 32.01
C HIS A 155 7.99 34.17 30.90
N LEU A 156 8.53 34.67 29.78
CA LEU A 156 8.96 33.86 28.66
C LEU A 156 10.37 33.31 28.92
N PRO A 157 10.66 32.06 28.51
CA PRO A 157 12.02 31.54 28.55
C PRO A 157 12.91 32.28 27.55
N LEU A 158 14.23 32.11 27.67
CA LEU A 158 15.22 32.72 26.76
C LEU A 158 15.02 32.31 25.29
N PHE A 159 14.41 31.15 25.09
CA PHE A 159 14.08 30.55 23.80
C PHE A 159 12.58 30.22 23.80
N PRO A 160 11.70 31.20 23.53
CA PRO A 160 10.26 31.03 23.62
C PRO A 160 9.72 30.08 22.54
N ASP A 161 8.71 29.28 22.89
CA ASP A 161 7.96 28.49 21.92
C ASP A 161 7.05 29.41 21.10
N LYS A 162 7.56 29.84 19.95
CA LYS A 162 6.90 30.81 19.05
C LYS A 162 5.61 30.27 18.41
N TYR A 163 5.38 28.96 18.45
CA TYR A 163 4.27 28.30 17.76
C TYR A 163 3.28 27.61 18.70
N ALA A 164 3.41 27.84 20.02
CA ALA A 164 2.46 27.34 21.01
C ALA A 164 1.04 27.91 20.81
N ASN A 165 0.92 29.11 20.24
CA ASN A 165 -0.35 29.76 19.90
C ASN A 165 -0.13 30.78 18.77
N PHE A 166 -0.98 30.76 17.76
CA PHE A 166 -0.90 31.66 16.61
C PHE A 166 -1.81 32.89 16.75
N HIS A 167 -2.56 33.00 17.85
CA HIS A 167 -3.39 34.16 18.19
C HIS A 167 -4.40 34.57 17.11
N GLY A 168 -4.95 33.59 16.39
CA GLY A 168 -5.91 33.78 15.30
C GLY A 168 -5.27 34.16 13.96
N ALA A 169 -3.94 34.12 13.84
CA ALA A 169 -3.26 34.47 12.60
C ALA A 169 -3.74 33.62 11.41
N ARG A 170 -3.69 34.21 10.22
CA ARG A 170 -4.00 33.53 8.96
C ARG A 170 -2.72 32.98 8.34
N VAL A 171 -2.63 31.67 8.20
CA VAL A 171 -1.43 30.95 7.72
C VAL A 171 -1.65 30.45 6.30
N ASN A 172 -0.72 30.76 5.39
CA ASN A 172 -0.78 30.30 4.00
C ASN A 172 -0.33 28.84 3.88
N MET A 173 -1.14 28.02 3.21
CA MET A 173 -0.92 26.59 3.04
C MET A 173 -1.10 26.22 1.57
N SER A 174 -0.08 25.66 0.95
CA SER A 174 -0.19 25.07 -0.38
C SER A 174 -1.03 23.79 -0.28
N LEU A 175 -1.83 23.53 -1.31
CA LEU A 175 -2.69 22.37 -1.35
C LEU A 175 -2.75 21.79 -2.76
N PHE A 176 -2.22 20.59 -2.91
CA PHE A 176 -2.56 19.67 -3.98
C PHE A 176 -3.78 18.81 -3.59
N SER A 177 -4.90 19.00 -4.28
CA SER A 177 -6.15 18.27 -3.98
C SER A 177 -6.03 16.81 -4.41
N PHE A 178 -6.19 15.88 -3.47
CA PHE A 178 -6.12 14.45 -3.73
C PHE A 178 -7.10 13.68 -2.84
N ALA A 179 -8.07 13.01 -3.46
CA ALA A 179 -9.02 12.16 -2.74
C ALA A 179 -8.32 10.90 -2.17
N PRO A 180 -8.67 10.42 -0.97
CA PRO A 180 -9.74 10.92 -0.07
C PRO A 180 -9.22 11.90 1.01
N PHE A 181 -8.04 12.49 0.82
CA PHE A 181 -7.41 13.35 1.84
C PHE A 181 -8.01 14.76 1.84
N TRP A 182 -8.30 15.25 0.63
CA TRP A 182 -8.89 16.55 0.35
C TRP A 182 -9.94 16.36 -0.73
N ILE A 183 -11.20 16.63 -0.39
CA ILE A 183 -12.35 16.52 -1.28
C ILE A 183 -13.10 17.86 -1.19
N PRO A 184 -13.25 18.61 -2.29
CA PRO A 184 -14.07 19.81 -2.29
C PRO A 184 -15.56 19.42 -2.18
N LEU A 185 -16.31 20.03 -1.27
CA LEU A 185 -17.71 19.67 -1.03
C LEU A 185 -18.65 20.01 -2.22
N LYS A 186 -18.25 20.91 -3.12
CA LYS A 186 -19.05 21.26 -4.31
C LYS A 186 -19.07 20.14 -5.36
N GLU A 187 -18.06 19.26 -5.41
CA GLU A 187 -18.04 18.13 -6.35
C GLU A 187 -19.11 17.07 -6.01
N GLU A 188 -19.52 16.96 -4.73
CA GLU A 188 -20.60 16.04 -4.35
C GLU A 188 -21.98 16.57 -4.77
N GLU A 189 -22.20 17.90 -4.71
CA GLU A 189 -23.44 18.53 -5.17
C GLU A 189 -23.55 18.48 -6.70
N GLU A 190 -22.47 18.73 -7.44
CA GLU A 190 -22.47 18.66 -8.92
C GLU A 190 -22.64 17.22 -9.45
N GLU A 191 -22.08 16.19 -8.79
CA GLU A 191 -22.31 14.78 -9.18
C GLU A 191 -23.73 14.27 -8.81
N GLU A 192 -24.39 14.89 -7.84
CA GLU A 192 -25.81 14.63 -7.53
C GLU A 192 -26.74 15.41 -8.48
N GLU A 193 -26.40 16.66 -8.83
CA GLU A 193 -27.13 17.47 -9.79
C GLU A 193 -27.02 16.93 -11.23
N GLU A 194 -25.85 16.43 -11.69
CA GLU A 194 -25.74 15.78 -13.00
C GLU A 194 -26.61 14.50 -13.10
N LYS A 195 -26.95 13.86 -11.97
CA LYS A 195 -27.90 12.73 -11.96
C LYS A 195 -29.36 13.15 -11.92
N GLU A 196 -29.67 14.39 -11.50
CA GLU A 196 -31.03 14.94 -11.53
C GLU A 196 -31.34 15.75 -12.80
N GLU A 197 -30.33 16.35 -13.46
CA GLU A 197 -30.51 17.20 -14.64
C GLU A 197 -30.67 16.44 -15.98
N GLU A 198 -30.44 15.11 -16.04
CA GLU A 198 -30.81 14.30 -17.22
C GLU A 198 -32.34 14.25 -17.49
N GLY A 199 -33.17 14.88 -16.64
CA GLY A 199 -34.63 14.90 -16.75
C GLY A 199 -35.31 16.25 -16.93
N LYS A 200 -34.61 17.41 -16.93
CA LYS A 200 -35.28 18.72 -16.98
C LYS A 200 -34.64 19.73 -17.94
N GLU A 201 -35.48 20.17 -18.86
CA GLU A 201 -35.24 21.21 -19.86
C GLU A 201 -34.97 22.57 -19.20
N LYS A 202 -33.90 23.23 -19.68
CA LYS A 202 -33.24 24.41 -19.12
C LYS A 202 -34.07 25.69 -19.29
N ASP A 203 -34.44 26.30 -18.18
CA ASP A 203 -34.71 27.75 -18.12
C ASP A 203 -33.53 28.48 -17.47
N THR A 204 -32.98 29.44 -18.22
CA THR A 204 -31.70 30.09 -17.95
C THR A 204 -31.95 31.45 -17.30
N THR A 205 -31.62 31.65 -16.02
CA THR A 205 -31.50 33.01 -15.48
C THR A 205 -30.57 33.13 -14.26
N THR A 206 -29.36 33.61 -14.53
CA THR A 206 -28.56 34.57 -13.74
C THR A 206 -28.23 34.22 -12.28
N THR A 207 -27.10 33.53 -12.09
CA THR A 207 -26.49 33.27 -10.78
C THR A 207 -25.45 34.34 -10.43
N THR A 208 -25.75 35.13 -9.40
CA THR A 208 -24.87 36.11 -8.77
C THR A 208 -23.78 35.38 -7.98
N THR A 209 -22.51 35.59 -8.34
CA THR A 209 -21.33 34.91 -7.78
C THR A 209 -20.98 35.45 -6.40
N THR A 210 -21.59 34.94 -5.35
CA THR A 210 -21.06 35.08 -3.98
C THR A 210 -19.84 34.18 -3.85
N THR A 211 -18.69 34.78 -3.58
CA THR A 211 -17.39 34.11 -3.48
C THR A 211 -17.29 33.34 -2.16
N THR A 212 -18.09 32.27 -2.01
CA THR A 212 -17.98 31.34 -0.89
C THR A 212 -16.67 30.57 -1.01
N THR A 213 -15.80 30.71 -0.01
CA THR A 213 -14.57 29.92 0.13
C THR A 213 -14.94 28.44 -0.04
N PRO A 214 -14.26 27.70 -0.93
CA PRO A 214 -14.55 26.28 -1.13
C PRO A 214 -14.42 25.55 0.22
N SER A 215 -15.50 24.88 0.60
CA SER A 215 -15.51 24.05 1.80
C SER A 215 -14.91 22.70 1.44
N TYR A 216 -14.06 22.16 2.32
CA TYR A 216 -13.36 20.90 2.10
C TYR A 216 -13.79 19.85 3.13
N THR A 217 -13.69 18.59 2.71
CA THR A 217 -13.74 17.42 3.58
C THR A 217 -12.56 16.50 3.27
N GLY A 218 -12.48 15.38 3.99
CA GLY A 218 -11.39 14.41 3.85
C GLY A 218 -10.49 14.34 5.07
N ARG A 219 -9.60 13.35 5.05
CA ARG A 219 -8.78 13.01 6.22
C ARG A 219 -7.75 14.09 6.57
N SER A 220 -6.99 14.56 5.60
CA SER A 220 -5.94 15.56 5.85
C SER A 220 -6.53 16.91 6.22
N TYR A 221 -7.67 17.28 5.62
CA TYR A 221 -8.41 18.47 6.04
C TYR A 221 -8.81 18.41 7.53
N LYS A 222 -9.39 17.30 7.99
CA LYS A 222 -9.79 17.12 9.41
C LYS A 222 -8.60 17.18 10.37
N ILE A 223 -7.46 16.61 9.98
CA ILE A 223 -6.23 16.69 10.77
C ILE A 223 -5.78 18.15 10.86
N LEU A 224 -5.70 18.84 9.72
CA LEU A 224 -5.24 20.22 9.67
C LEU A 224 -6.18 21.17 10.41
N SER A 225 -7.51 21.02 10.28
CA SER A 225 -8.48 21.83 11.01
C SER A 225 -8.40 21.61 12.53
N THR A 226 -8.10 20.38 12.96
CA THR A 226 -7.85 20.07 14.37
C THR A 226 -6.58 20.77 14.87
N ILE A 227 -5.49 20.73 14.09
CA ILE A 227 -4.24 21.43 14.41
C ILE A 227 -4.48 22.95 14.47
N ALA A 228 -5.19 23.50 13.49
CA ALA A 228 -5.55 24.91 13.40
C ALA A 228 -6.36 25.37 14.62
N THR A 229 -7.35 24.57 15.02
CA THR A 229 -8.15 24.82 16.22
C THR A 229 -7.29 24.75 17.49
N LYS A 230 -6.41 23.75 17.60
CA LYS A 230 -5.58 23.56 18.80
C LYS A 230 -4.50 24.63 18.97
N LEU A 231 -3.90 25.06 17.86
CA LEU A 231 -2.86 26.09 17.84
C LEU A 231 -3.42 27.50 17.59
N ASN A 232 -4.75 27.62 17.48
CA ASN A 232 -5.47 28.88 17.32
C ASN A 232 -4.99 29.70 16.11
N PHE A 233 -5.03 29.10 14.91
CA PHE A 233 -4.87 29.81 13.64
C PHE A 233 -6.02 29.51 12.68
N SER A 234 -6.18 30.39 11.69
CA SER A 234 -6.94 30.10 10.47
C SER A 234 -5.97 29.87 9.31
N PHE A 235 -6.37 29.14 8.27
CA PHE A 235 -5.50 28.90 7.13
C PHE A 235 -6.11 29.40 5.82
N SER A 236 -5.24 29.90 4.94
CA SER A 236 -5.56 30.25 3.56
C SER A 236 -4.96 29.22 2.63
N LEU A 237 -5.79 28.57 1.82
CA LEU A 237 -5.34 27.56 0.89
C LEU A 237 -4.83 28.23 -0.40
N ILE A 238 -3.66 27.82 -0.86
CA ILE A 238 -3.06 28.15 -2.15
C ILE A 238 -3.14 26.88 -2.98
N HIS A 239 -4.07 26.83 -3.94
CA HIS A 239 -4.23 25.67 -4.79
C HIS A 239 -3.04 25.52 -5.74
N THR A 240 -2.49 24.31 -5.78
CA THR A 240 -1.40 23.96 -6.68
C THR A 240 -1.85 22.94 -7.71
N GLN A 241 -1.26 23.01 -8.91
CA GLN A 241 -1.57 22.10 -10.00
C GLN A 241 -0.87 20.74 -9.83
N ASP A 242 0.34 20.77 -9.25
CA ASP A 242 1.13 19.57 -9.02
C ASP A 242 1.94 19.65 -7.72
N ILE A 243 2.56 18.51 -7.38
CA ILE A 243 3.43 18.38 -6.22
C ILE A 243 4.68 19.26 -6.33
N THR A 244 5.17 19.51 -7.55
CA THR A 244 6.39 20.28 -7.77
C THR A 244 6.18 21.75 -7.38
N GLU A 245 5.03 22.31 -7.72
CA GLU A 245 4.61 23.65 -7.34
C GLU A 245 4.41 23.78 -5.83
N GLU A 246 3.76 22.80 -5.20
CA GLU A 246 3.60 22.74 -3.74
C GLU A 246 4.96 22.70 -3.01
N GLU A 247 5.88 21.86 -3.51
CA GLU A 247 7.26 21.80 -3.02
C GLU A 247 7.99 23.13 -3.20
N ARG A 248 7.80 23.80 -4.34
CA ARG A 248 8.38 25.11 -4.60
C ARG A 248 7.87 26.16 -3.63
N LEU A 249 6.55 26.24 -3.42
CA LEU A 249 5.90 27.20 -2.52
C LEU A 249 6.32 27.01 -1.07
N THR A 250 6.46 25.75 -0.65
CA THR A 250 6.94 25.41 0.70
C THR A 250 8.43 25.77 0.85
N ALA A 251 9.24 25.50 -0.18
CA ALA A 251 10.66 25.84 -0.17
C ALA A 251 10.91 27.36 -0.20
N SER A 252 10.10 28.12 -0.95
CA SER A 252 10.19 29.59 -1.03
C SER A 252 9.52 30.31 0.14
N ARG A 253 8.93 29.58 1.10
CA ARG A 253 8.19 30.10 2.27
C ARG A 253 6.96 30.94 1.90
N GLU A 254 6.51 30.89 0.65
CA GLU A 254 5.21 31.45 0.24
C GLU A 254 4.06 30.69 0.92
N SER A 255 4.27 29.38 1.13
CA SER A 255 3.49 28.56 2.04
C SER A 255 4.30 28.20 3.29
N MET A 256 3.66 28.31 4.45
CA MET A 256 4.28 27.94 5.72
C MET A 256 4.35 26.42 5.92
N MET A 257 3.36 25.69 5.41
CA MET A 257 3.32 24.22 5.49
C MET A 257 2.44 23.65 4.38
N SER A 258 2.78 22.42 3.97
CA SER A 258 2.01 21.60 3.04
C SER A 258 1.40 20.42 3.81
N PRO A 259 0.06 20.29 3.91
CA PRO A 259 -0.61 19.16 4.56
C PRO A 259 -0.69 17.91 3.66
N MET A 260 0.17 17.83 2.64
CA MET A 260 0.21 16.74 1.68
C MET A 260 0.72 15.43 2.30
N LYS A 261 0.14 14.31 1.86
CA LYS A 261 0.71 12.98 2.09
C LYS A 261 1.97 12.83 1.25
N MET A 262 3.14 13.03 1.86
CA MET A 262 4.44 12.87 1.22
C MET A 262 5.19 11.66 1.78
N ALA A 263 5.84 10.89 0.91
CA ALA A 263 6.78 9.86 1.34
C ALA A 263 8.07 10.50 1.86
N ILE A 264 8.51 10.10 3.05
CA ILE A 264 9.77 10.57 3.65
C ILE A 264 10.92 9.82 2.97
N LEU A 265 11.52 10.44 1.96
CA LEU A 265 12.67 9.92 1.20
C LEU A 265 13.92 10.76 1.46
N SER A 266 15.12 10.16 1.34
CA SER A 266 16.39 10.84 1.64
C SER A 266 16.55 12.17 0.92
N HIS A 267 16.24 12.22 -0.38
CA HIS A 267 16.33 13.46 -1.17
C HIS A 267 15.27 14.51 -0.79
N LYS A 268 14.16 14.11 -0.16
CA LYS A 268 13.14 15.03 0.38
C LYS A 268 13.54 15.54 1.76
N LEU A 269 14.17 14.69 2.59
CA LEU A 269 14.76 15.09 3.88
C LEU A 269 15.84 16.16 3.72
N GLU A 270 16.48 16.24 2.56
CA GLU A 270 17.42 17.31 2.24
C GLU A 270 16.73 18.66 2.01
N LYS A 271 15.48 18.67 1.55
CA LYS A 271 14.72 19.89 1.19
C LYS A 271 13.69 20.34 2.23
N PHE A 272 13.02 19.39 2.89
CA PHE A 272 11.90 19.67 3.79
C PHE A 272 12.12 19.13 5.20
N ASP A 273 11.53 19.82 6.18
CA ASP A 273 11.35 19.32 7.54
C ASP A 273 9.98 18.64 7.63
N PHE A 274 9.94 17.52 8.35
CA PHE A 274 8.72 16.76 8.55
C PHE A 274 8.34 16.81 10.03
N SER A 275 7.07 17.08 10.31
CA SER A 275 6.57 17.24 11.68
C SER A 275 6.22 15.89 12.31
N LEU A 276 5.30 15.15 11.69
CA LEU A 276 4.71 13.94 12.24
C LEU A 276 4.57 12.87 11.18
N PHE A 277 4.94 11.65 11.57
CA PHE A 277 4.62 10.46 10.81
C PHE A 277 3.20 10.00 11.18
N VAL A 278 2.22 10.36 10.34
CA VAL A 278 0.82 10.06 10.61
C VAL A 278 0.47 8.61 10.31
N GLU A 279 1.06 8.03 9.24
CA GLU A 279 0.78 6.65 8.87
C GLU A 279 1.96 5.96 8.19
N PRO A 280 2.20 4.67 8.50
CA PRO A 280 3.04 3.83 7.66
C PRO A 280 2.37 3.56 6.33
N ALA A 281 2.96 4.08 5.26
CA ALA A 281 2.58 3.76 3.90
C ALA A 281 3.56 2.73 3.32
N THR A 282 3.03 1.59 2.88
CA THR A 282 3.80 0.63 2.08
C THR A 282 3.63 0.97 0.60
N LEU A 283 4.75 1.01 -0.14
CA LEU A 283 4.69 1.09 -1.58
C LEU A 283 4.18 -0.24 -2.14
N THR A 284 3.05 -0.20 -2.82
CA THR A 284 2.40 -1.36 -3.44
C THR A 284 2.15 -1.08 -4.92
N PHE A 285 1.88 -2.12 -5.69
CA PHE A 285 1.43 -2.01 -7.06
C PHE A 285 0.01 -2.58 -7.19
N ALA A 286 -0.77 -1.97 -8.08
CA ALA A 286 -2.12 -2.42 -8.40
C ALA A 286 -2.14 -3.00 -9.81
N MET A 287 -2.90 -4.09 -9.98
CA MET A 287 -3.11 -4.73 -11.27
C MET A 287 -4.61 -4.93 -11.50
N ALA A 288 -5.01 -4.97 -12.78
CA ALA A 288 -6.37 -5.33 -13.12
C ALA A 288 -6.72 -6.73 -12.58
N LYS A 289 -7.94 -6.88 -12.05
CA LYS A 289 -8.43 -8.19 -11.62
C LYS A 289 -8.42 -9.14 -12.83
N PRO A 290 -7.73 -10.28 -12.78
CA PRO A 290 -7.62 -11.15 -13.95
C PRO A 290 -8.99 -11.74 -14.33
N LEU A 291 -9.14 -12.11 -15.60
CA LEU A 291 -10.27 -12.93 -16.03
C LEU A 291 -10.05 -14.37 -15.56
N LEU A 292 -11.16 -15.07 -15.29
CA LEU A 292 -11.11 -16.49 -14.97
C LEU A 292 -10.62 -17.25 -16.21
N ARG A 293 -9.67 -18.18 -16.01
CA ARG A 293 -9.27 -19.07 -17.10
C ARG A 293 -10.39 -20.08 -17.37
N PRO A 294 -10.64 -20.45 -18.65
CA PRO A 294 -11.57 -21.53 -18.95
C PRO A 294 -11.12 -22.80 -18.22
N GLN A 295 -12.03 -23.41 -17.47
CA GLN A 295 -11.73 -24.52 -16.58
C GLN A 295 -11.91 -25.90 -17.25
N TRP A 296 -11.92 -26.02 -18.58
CA TRP A 296 -12.02 -27.35 -19.21
C TRP A 296 -10.89 -28.29 -18.76
N GLN A 297 -9.71 -27.74 -18.44
CA GLN A 297 -8.58 -28.53 -17.94
C GLN A 297 -8.85 -29.11 -16.55
N SER A 298 -9.76 -28.51 -15.77
CA SER A 298 -10.15 -29.03 -14.46
C SER A 298 -10.81 -30.41 -14.54
N LEU A 299 -11.39 -30.78 -15.69
CA LEU A 299 -11.98 -32.10 -15.91
C LEU A 299 -10.93 -33.21 -15.73
N TYR A 300 -9.73 -33.06 -16.28
CA TYR A 300 -8.67 -34.06 -16.12
C TYR A 300 -7.78 -33.78 -14.91
N GLN A 301 -7.62 -32.51 -14.49
CA GLN A 301 -6.79 -32.12 -13.34
C GLN A 301 -7.44 -32.39 -11.98
N ALA A 302 -8.68 -32.88 -11.94
CA ALA A 302 -9.36 -33.22 -10.69
C ALA A 302 -8.63 -34.31 -9.88
N MET A 303 -7.83 -35.16 -10.55
CA MET A 303 -6.97 -36.15 -9.93
C MET A 303 -5.53 -35.98 -10.41
N GLN A 304 -4.56 -36.33 -9.56
CA GLN A 304 -3.15 -36.32 -9.94
C GLN A 304 -2.89 -37.34 -11.06
N GLY A 305 -1.93 -37.04 -11.94
CA GLY A 305 -1.58 -37.92 -13.05
C GLY A 305 -1.22 -39.35 -12.63
N GLN A 306 -0.62 -39.52 -11.43
CA GLN A 306 -0.30 -40.83 -10.87
C GLN A 306 -1.54 -41.68 -10.58
N VAL A 307 -2.63 -41.05 -10.13
CA VAL A 307 -3.91 -41.71 -9.86
C VAL A 307 -4.56 -42.18 -11.16
N TRP A 308 -4.51 -41.35 -12.20
CA TRP A 308 -4.97 -41.73 -13.54
C TRP A 308 -4.20 -42.93 -14.10
N LEU A 309 -2.87 -42.93 -13.94
CA LEU A 309 -2.03 -44.06 -14.34
C LEU A 309 -2.37 -45.34 -13.57
N ALA A 310 -2.60 -45.24 -12.25
CA ALA A 310 -3.03 -46.37 -11.44
C ALA A 310 -4.39 -46.91 -11.89
N PHE A 311 -5.36 -46.03 -12.20
CA PHE A 311 -6.65 -46.46 -12.77
C PHE A 311 -6.48 -47.19 -14.09
N LEU A 312 -5.69 -46.66 -15.02
CA LEU A 312 -5.39 -47.33 -16.29
C LEU A 312 -4.78 -48.72 -16.06
N ALA A 313 -3.83 -48.86 -15.13
CA ALA A 313 -3.23 -50.14 -14.79
C ALA A 313 -4.28 -51.13 -14.22
N THR A 314 -5.16 -50.68 -13.32
CA THR A 314 -6.23 -51.53 -12.76
C THR A 314 -7.27 -51.95 -13.79
N ILE A 315 -7.63 -51.06 -14.73
CA ILE A 315 -8.54 -51.36 -15.86
C ILE A 315 -7.95 -52.45 -16.76
N CYS A 316 -6.62 -52.56 -16.86
CA CYS A 316 -5.97 -53.65 -17.59
C CYS A 316 -5.88 -54.94 -16.75
N LEU A 317 -5.54 -54.84 -15.46
CA LEU A 317 -5.32 -56.00 -14.59
C LEU A 317 -6.61 -56.77 -14.26
N VAL A 318 -7.70 -56.07 -13.99
CA VAL A 318 -8.96 -56.70 -13.56
C VAL A 318 -9.58 -57.60 -14.64
N PRO A 319 -9.73 -57.19 -15.91
CA PRO A 319 -10.22 -58.07 -16.96
C PRO A 319 -9.30 -59.27 -17.20
N VAL A 320 -7.98 -59.09 -17.15
CA VAL A 320 -7.01 -60.19 -17.28
C VAL A 320 -7.22 -61.20 -16.16
N SER A 321 -7.36 -60.75 -14.92
CA SER A 321 -7.62 -61.65 -13.78
C SER A 321 -8.96 -62.40 -13.93
N LEU A 322 -10.03 -61.73 -14.38
CA LEU A 322 -11.34 -62.36 -14.59
C LEU A 322 -11.30 -63.38 -15.73
N VAL A 323 -10.64 -63.09 -16.84
CA VAL A 323 -10.46 -64.04 -17.95
C VAL A 323 -9.67 -65.27 -17.50
N LEU A 324 -8.62 -65.09 -16.71
CA LEU A 324 -7.85 -66.20 -16.15
C LEU A 324 -8.68 -67.07 -15.19
N ILE A 325 -9.50 -66.46 -14.33
CA ILE A 325 -10.40 -67.19 -13.42
C ILE A 325 -11.46 -67.98 -14.20
N ILE A 326 -12.08 -67.36 -15.22
CA ILE A 326 -13.12 -68.00 -16.03
C ILE A 326 -12.55 -69.17 -16.85
N ARG A 327 -11.35 -69.01 -17.43
CA ARG A 327 -10.69 -70.07 -18.19
C ARG A 327 -10.08 -71.17 -17.32
N GLY A 328 -9.67 -70.84 -16.09
CA GLY A 328 -9.06 -71.77 -15.16
C GLY A 328 -10.05 -72.58 -14.32
N ALA A 329 -11.35 -72.27 -14.39
CA ALA A 329 -12.36 -73.04 -13.68
C ALA A 329 -12.46 -74.45 -14.28
N PRO A 330 -12.17 -75.52 -13.51
CA PRO A 330 -12.30 -76.88 -14.00
C PRO A 330 -13.75 -77.12 -14.39
N GLU A 331 -13.99 -77.67 -15.57
CA GLU A 331 -15.32 -78.15 -15.96
C GLU A 331 -15.75 -79.21 -14.94
N THR A 332 -16.52 -78.79 -13.94
CA THR A 332 -17.24 -79.72 -13.07
C THR A 332 -18.26 -80.39 -13.97
N ASN A 333 -17.87 -81.53 -14.53
CA ASN A 333 -18.78 -82.42 -15.24
C ASN A 333 -20.02 -82.60 -14.35
N PRO A 334 -21.21 -82.20 -14.80
CA PRO A 334 -22.42 -82.50 -14.05
C PRO A 334 -22.61 -84.02 -14.13
N SER A 335 -22.07 -84.74 -13.15
CA SER A 335 -22.37 -86.13 -12.94
C SER A 335 -23.83 -86.22 -12.54
N LEU A 336 -24.66 -86.60 -13.53
CA LEU A 336 -25.86 -87.43 -13.42
C LEU A 336 -26.12 -87.97 -11.99
N ASP A 337 -26.85 -87.23 -11.16
CA ASP A 337 -27.72 -87.83 -10.15
C ASP A 337 -29.14 -87.84 -10.71
N ASN A 338 -29.32 -88.79 -11.62
CA ASN A 338 -30.58 -89.18 -12.20
C ASN A 338 -31.12 -90.35 -11.36
N ASN A 339 -31.81 -90.06 -10.25
CA ASN A 339 -32.60 -91.05 -9.52
C ASN A 339 -34.01 -90.51 -9.23
N ASN A 340 -34.80 -90.52 -10.30
CA ASN A 340 -36.13 -91.11 -10.40
C ASN A 340 -36.80 -91.62 -9.10
N THR A 341 -37.86 -90.94 -8.64
CA THR A 341 -39.09 -91.58 -8.14
C THR A 341 -40.30 -90.65 -8.34
N ASN A 342 -41.10 -90.95 -9.36
CA ASN A 342 -42.54 -90.63 -9.49
C ASN A 342 -43.36 -91.84 -8.96
N PRO A 343 -44.72 -91.87 -8.86
CA PRO A 343 -45.75 -90.83 -9.01
C PRO A 343 -46.91 -90.89 -7.96
N THR A 344 -47.77 -89.88 -7.88
CA THR A 344 -49.24 -89.98 -7.64
C THR A 344 -49.82 -88.56 -7.77
N ASN A 345 -50.50 -88.19 -8.86
CA ASN A 345 -51.89 -88.51 -9.20
C ASN A 345 -52.88 -88.10 -8.09
N ASN A 346 -53.52 -86.94 -8.23
CA ASN A 346 -54.97 -86.87 -8.03
C ASN A 346 -55.61 -85.65 -8.70
N ASN A 347 -56.64 -85.95 -9.48
CA ASN A 347 -57.60 -85.05 -10.11
C ASN A 347 -58.44 -84.30 -9.07
N ASN A 348 -58.81 -83.04 -9.35
CA ASN A 348 -60.20 -82.54 -9.33
C ASN A 348 -60.23 -81.03 -9.58
N THR A 349 -60.65 -80.60 -10.77
CA THR A 349 -62.00 -80.11 -11.14
C THR A 349 -62.29 -78.65 -10.81
N ASN A 350 -62.44 -77.90 -11.91
CA ASN A 350 -63.58 -77.04 -12.28
C ASN A 350 -63.57 -75.53 -11.95
N ASN A 351 -63.78 -74.79 -13.06
CA ASN A 351 -64.59 -73.57 -13.22
C ASN A 351 -63.96 -72.26 -12.73
N THR A 352 -64.04 -71.11 -13.41
CA THR A 352 -64.75 -70.68 -14.64
C THR A 352 -64.26 -69.27 -15.00
N SER A 353 -64.43 -68.91 -16.28
CA SER A 353 -64.63 -67.56 -16.84
C SER A 353 -63.45 -66.58 -16.76
N SER A 354 -62.82 -66.24 -17.89
CA SER A 354 -63.28 -65.21 -18.85
C SER A 354 -62.65 -63.87 -18.51
N GLY A 355 -61.75 -63.38 -19.37
CA GLY A 355 -61.26 -62.01 -19.33
C GLY A 355 -59.82 -61.86 -19.80
N ASP A 356 -59.71 -61.54 -21.08
CA ASP A 356 -58.72 -60.66 -21.68
C ASP A 356 -57.26 -61.12 -21.85
N ASP A 357 -57.01 -61.42 -23.13
CA ASP A 357 -55.75 -61.42 -23.84
C ASP A 357 -54.90 -60.18 -23.54
N ASN A 358 -53.89 -60.34 -22.68
CA ASN A 358 -52.67 -59.54 -22.75
C ASN A 358 -51.48 -60.48 -22.89
N ASN A 359 -51.16 -60.74 -24.16
CA ASN A 359 -50.07 -61.56 -24.64
C ASN A 359 -48.73 -60.88 -24.31
N ILE A 360 -48.34 -60.88 -23.03
CA ILE A 360 -46.97 -60.61 -22.60
C ILE A 360 -46.15 -61.77 -23.15
N ARG A 361 -45.54 -61.57 -24.32
CA ARG A 361 -44.43 -62.39 -24.80
C ARG A 361 -43.32 -62.30 -23.75
N VAL A 362 -43.36 -63.22 -22.80
CA VAL A 362 -42.22 -63.58 -21.97
C VAL A 362 -41.18 -64.07 -22.95
N TRP A 363 -40.22 -63.20 -23.26
CA TRP A 363 -38.99 -63.58 -23.95
C TRP A 363 -38.30 -64.60 -23.05
N THR A 364 -38.53 -65.89 -23.32
CA THR A 364 -37.67 -66.94 -22.81
C THR A 364 -36.29 -66.72 -23.44
N PRO A 365 -35.25 -66.44 -22.65
CA PRO A 365 -33.92 -66.21 -23.19
C PRO A 365 -33.50 -67.49 -23.90
N THR A 366 -33.39 -67.39 -25.22
CA THR A 366 -32.93 -68.45 -26.10
C THR A 366 -31.57 -68.90 -25.56
N HIS A 367 -31.44 -70.18 -25.22
CA HIS A 367 -30.22 -70.79 -24.73
C HIS A 367 -29.04 -70.40 -25.63
N GLN A 368 -28.27 -69.42 -25.18
CA GLN A 368 -27.04 -69.04 -25.83
C GLN A 368 -26.06 -70.21 -25.70
N PRO A 369 -25.30 -70.55 -26.76
CA PRO A 369 -24.30 -71.59 -26.70
C PRO A 369 -23.32 -71.32 -25.54
N LYS A 370 -23.01 -72.38 -24.78
CA LYS A 370 -21.96 -72.44 -23.75
C LYS A 370 -20.56 -72.24 -24.38
N GLY A 371 -20.34 -71.10 -25.02
CA GLY A 371 -19.02 -70.61 -25.40
C GLY A 371 -18.48 -69.77 -24.25
N ALA A 372 -17.20 -69.93 -23.92
CA ALA A 372 -16.51 -69.04 -23.01
C ALA A 372 -16.76 -67.58 -23.45
N PRO A 373 -17.07 -66.65 -22.53
CA PRO A 373 -17.33 -65.26 -22.88
C PRO A 373 -16.12 -64.71 -23.63
N GLU A 374 -16.37 -64.07 -24.78
CA GLU A 374 -15.33 -63.39 -25.53
C GLU A 374 -14.63 -62.39 -24.60
N SER A 375 -13.29 -62.38 -24.59
CA SER A 375 -12.51 -61.52 -23.69
C SER A 375 -12.81 -60.03 -23.85
N SER A 376 -13.28 -59.63 -25.05
CA SER A 376 -13.79 -58.29 -25.35
C SER A 376 -15.01 -57.92 -24.49
N LEU A 377 -15.93 -58.85 -24.25
CA LEU A 377 -17.12 -58.63 -23.44
C LEU A 377 -16.76 -58.45 -21.96
N VAL A 378 -15.77 -59.18 -21.45
CA VAL A 378 -15.30 -59.04 -20.07
C VAL A 378 -14.69 -57.65 -19.85
N VAL A 379 -13.87 -57.17 -20.80
CA VAL A 379 -13.30 -55.81 -20.74
C VAL A 379 -14.41 -54.76 -20.77
N LEU A 380 -15.40 -54.93 -21.67
CA LEU A 380 -16.53 -54.01 -21.78
C LEU A 380 -17.35 -53.96 -20.49
N GLU A 381 -17.60 -55.10 -19.84
CA GLU A 381 -18.32 -55.14 -18.56
C GLU A 381 -17.51 -54.52 -17.42
N VAL A 382 -16.20 -54.74 -17.35
CA VAL A 382 -15.33 -54.11 -16.33
C VAL A 382 -15.30 -52.59 -16.48
N VAL A 383 -15.16 -52.10 -17.71
CA VAL A 383 -15.21 -50.65 -18.02
C VAL A 383 -16.62 -50.11 -17.78
N GLY A 384 -17.66 -50.86 -18.15
CA GLY A 384 -19.05 -50.53 -17.90
C GLY A 384 -19.33 -50.29 -16.42
N VAL A 385 -18.87 -51.20 -15.55
CA VAL A 385 -18.97 -51.05 -14.09
C VAL A 385 -18.27 -49.77 -13.59
N LEU A 386 -17.10 -49.43 -14.12
CA LEU A 386 -16.39 -48.19 -13.75
C LEU A 386 -17.18 -46.93 -14.13
N VAL A 387 -17.88 -46.96 -15.27
CA VAL A 387 -18.73 -45.87 -15.75
C VAL A 387 -20.11 -45.87 -15.06
N GLY A 388 -20.42 -46.90 -14.26
CA GLY A 388 -21.69 -47.06 -13.55
C GLY A 388 -22.79 -47.73 -14.37
N GLN A 389 -22.44 -48.45 -15.43
CA GLN A 389 -23.37 -49.32 -16.16
C GLN A 389 -23.60 -50.63 -15.41
N GLY A 390 -24.81 -51.20 -15.55
CA GLY A 390 -25.19 -52.46 -14.92
C GLY A 390 -24.44 -53.67 -15.50
N LEU A 391 -24.23 -54.69 -14.67
CA LEU A 391 -23.65 -55.98 -15.08
C LEU A 391 -24.69 -56.83 -15.80
N SER A 392 -24.31 -57.52 -16.88
CA SER A 392 -25.24 -58.38 -17.64
C SER A 392 -25.53 -59.73 -16.96
N GLY A 393 -25.14 -59.89 -15.69
CA GLY A 393 -25.30 -61.12 -14.90
C GLY A 393 -24.40 -62.30 -15.29
N ARG A 394 -23.73 -62.26 -16.45
CA ARG A 394 -22.93 -63.36 -17.00
C ARG A 394 -21.66 -63.69 -16.21
N LEU A 395 -21.06 -62.70 -15.56
CA LEU A 395 -19.81 -62.86 -14.79
C LEU A 395 -19.99 -63.44 -13.38
N LEU A 396 -21.24 -63.61 -12.92
CA LEU A 396 -21.56 -64.03 -11.55
C LEU A 396 -21.66 -65.55 -11.36
N GLY A 397 -21.19 -66.35 -12.33
CA GLY A 397 -21.34 -67.81 -12.31
C GLY A 397 -20.48 -68.54 -11.27
N LEU A 398 -19.31 -68.00 -10.90
CA LEU A 398 -18.34 -68.63 -9.99
C LEU A 398 -18.18 -67.79 -8.72
N ASP A 399 -18.03 -68.44 -7.56
CA ASP A 399 -17.87 -67.72 -6.29
C ASP A 399 -16.60 -66.86 -6.23
N SER A 400 -15.52 -67.30 -6.88
CA SER A 400 -14.28 -66.53 -7.00
C SER A 400 -14.43 -65.30 -7.90
N SER A 401 -15.16 -65.40 -9.02
CA SER A 401 -15.41 -64.24 -9.89
C SER A 401 -16.31 -63.21 -9.21
N ARG A 402 -17.26 -63.65 -8.40
CA ARG A 402 -18.11 -62.76 -7.57
C ARG A 402 -17.29 -61.89 -6.63
N LEU A 403 -16.27 -62.45 -5.97
CA LEU A 403 -15.42 -61.69 -5.05
C LEU A 403 -14.58 -60.62 -5.77
N VAL A 404 -14.05 -60.94 -6.95
CA VAL A 404 -13.30 -59.97 -7.78
C VAL A 404 -14.22 -58.88 -8.31
N VAL A 405 -15.41 -59.24 -8.80
CA VAL A 405 -16.41 -58.28 -9.28
C VAL A 405 -16.91 -57.38 -8.14
N ALA A 406 -17.16 -57.93 -6.95
CA ALA A 406 -17.56 -57.15 -5.77
C ALA A 406 -16.46 -56.17 -5.33
N SER A 407 -15.20 -56.61 -5.33
CA SER A 407 -14.06 -55.75 -5.02
C SER A 407 -13.90 -54.64 -6.06
N TRP A 408 -14.07 -54.97 -7.35
CA TRP A 408 -14.04 -53.98 -8.43
C TRP A 408 -15.18 -52.98 -8.33
N LEU A 409 -16.40 -53.42 -7.98
CA LEU A 409 -17.53 -52.54 -7.72
C LEU A 409 -17.25 -51.55 -6.59
N LEU A 410 -16.64 -52.01 -5.49
CA LEU A 410 -16.24 -51.13 -4.38
C LEU A 410 -15.20 -50.10 -4.82
N VAL A 411 -14.18 -50.53 -5.58
CA VAL A 411 -13.14 -49.63 -6.11
C VAL A 411 -13.76 -48.60 -7.08
N ALA A 412 -14.58 -49.05 -8.03
CA ALA A 412 -15.28 -48.20 -8.98
C ALA A 412 -16.19 -47.17 -8.30
N PHE A 413 -16.91 -47.59 -7.25
CA PHE A 413 -17.74 -46.70 -6.45
C PHE A 413 -16.91 -45.62 -5.74
N ILE A 414 -15.86 -46.00 -5.01
CA ILE A 414 -14.98 -45.07 -4.30
C ILE A 414 -14.33 -44.09 -5.29
N ALA A 415 -13.81 -44.60 -6.41
CA ALA A 415 -13.20 -43.82 -7.46
C ALA A 415 -14.16 -42.79 -8.07
N GLY A 416 -15.38 -43.23 -8.43
CA GLY A 416 -16.41 -42.37 -9.00
C GLY A 416 -16.84 -41.27 -8.04
N VAL A 417 -17.04 -41.60 -6.76
CA VAL A 417 -17.40 -40.62 -5.73
C VAL A 417 -16.25 -39.63 -5.49
N ALA A 418 -15.01 -40.11 -5.35
CA ALA A 418 -13.85 -39.26 -5.13
C ALA A 418 -13.58 -38.31 -6.32
N TYR A 419 -13.71 -38.82 -7.54
CA TYR A 419 -13.56 -38.01 -8.75
C TYR A 419 -14.64 -36.94 -8.84
N ARG A 420 -15.92 -37.30 -8.65
CA ARG A 420 -17.03 -36.33 -8.67
C ARG A 420 -16.87 -35.25 -7.60
N ALA A 421 -16.49 -35.62 -6.38
CA ALA A 421 -16.25 -34.67 -5.30
C ALA A 421 -15.08 -33.71 -5.63
N SER A 422 -13.97 -34.25 -6.13
CA SER A 422 -12.79 -33.46 -6.51
C SER A 422 -13.04 -32.56 -7.71
N LEU A 423 -13.81 -33.04 -8.68
CA LEU A 423 -14.24 -32.27 -9.84
C LEU A 423 -15.17 -31.12 -9.41
N PHE A 424 -16.16 -31.40 -8.56
CA PHE A 424 -17.06 -30.38 -8.02
C PHE A 424 -16.28 -29.31 -7.25
N ALA A 425 -15.33 -29.71 -6.39
CA ALA A 425 -14.44 -28.77 -5.70
C ALA A 425 -13.60 -27.94 -6.68
N SER A 426 -13.08 -28.56 -7.75
CA SER A 426 -12.26 -27.87 -8.75
C SER A 426 -13.04 -26.87 -9.61
N LEU A 427 -14.32 -27.17 -9.87
CA LEU A 427 -15.23 -26.31 -10.65
C LEU A 427 -15.82 -25.17 -9.82
N THR A 428 -15.92 -25.34 -8.49
CA THR A 428 -16.45 -24.30 -7.60
C THR A 428 -15.40 -23.27 -7.19
N VAL A 429 -14.12 -23.65 -7.16
CA VAL A 429 -13.03 -22.71 -6.82
C VAL A 429 -12.56 -21.98 -8.08
N PRO A 430 -12.73 -20.65 -8.17
CA PRO A 430 -12.21 -19.88 -9.30
C PRO A 430 -10.69 -19.95 -9.33
N LYS A 431 -10.14 -20.43 -10.46
CA LYS A 431 -8.69 -20.43 -10.70
C LYS A 431 -8.30 -19.18 -11.47
N TYR A 432 -7.59 -18.29 -10.80
CA TYR A 432 -6.97 -17.12 -11.42
C TYR A 432 -5.60 -17.50 -12.03
N PRO A 433 -5.17 -16.84 -13.12
CA PRO A 433 -3.79 -16.97 -13.57
C PRO A 433 -2.81 -16.56 -12.46
N PRO A 434 -1.59 -17.14 -12.43
CA PRO A 434 -0.55 -16.67 -11.54
C PRO A 434 -0.27 -15.19 -11.82
N ARG A 435 0.03 -14.42 -10.77
CA ARG A 435 0.32 -13.00 -10.84
C ARG A 435 1.62 -12.73 -10.11
N PRO A 436 2.39 -11.71 -10.53
CA PRO A 436 3.52 -11.27 -9.72
C PRO A 436 2.99 -10.75 -8.38
N GLU A 437 3.44 -11.34 -7.29
CA GLU A 437 3.10 -10.91 -5.92
C GLU A 437 4.24 -10.12 -5.29
N SER A 438 5.44 -10.25 -5.86
CA SER A 438 6.64 -9.52 -5.43
C SER A 438 7.15 -8.56 -6.50
N LEU A 439 7.91 -7.55 -6.07
CA LEU A 439 8.60 -6.63 -6.97
C LEU A 439 9.60 -7.37 -7.87
N GLN A 440 10.23 -8.43 -7.36
CA GLN A 440 11.18 -9.24 -8.11
C GLN A 440 10.48 -10.00 -9.25
N GLU A 441 9.33 -10.60 -8.98
CA GLU A 441 8.51 -11.25 -10.01
C GLU A 441 8.01 -10.24 -11.04
N LEU A 442 7.59 -9.04 -10.61
CA LEU A 442 7.10 -7.99 -11.51
C LEU A 442 8.17 -7.56 -12.54
N VAL A 443 9.42 -7.49 -12.10
CA VAL A 443 10.56 -7.16 -12.98
C VAL A 443 10.90 -8.34 -13.91
N GLN A 444 10.73 -9.58 -13.46
CA GLN A 444 10.96 -10.77 -14.28
C GLN A 444 9.90 -10.96 -15.36
N THR A 445 8.66 -10.50 -15.15
CA THR A 445 7.56 -10.65 -16.11
C THR A 445 7.63 -9.67 -17.29
N GLU A 446 8.66 -8.81 -17.36
CA GLU A 446 8.82 -7.74 -18.37
C GLU A 446 7.58 -6.81 -18.51
N THR A 447 6.74 -6.78 -17.47
CA THR A 447 5.50 -6.02 -17.47
C THR A 447 5.76 -4.54 -17.30
N ARG A 448 5.06 -3.72 -18.07
CA ARG A 448 5.12 -2.25 -17.95
C ARG A 448 4.49 -1.79 -16.64
N VAL A 449 5.15 -0.86 -15.96
CA VAL A 449 4.70 -0.27 -14.70
C VAL A 449 4.28 1.16 -14.95
N LEU A 450 2.99 1.44 -14.84
CA LEU A 450 2.44 2.76 -15.08
C LEU A 450 2.58 3.63 -13.81
N MET A 451 3.17 4.82 -13.93
CA MET A 451 3.31 5.76 -12.82
C MET A 451 2.78 7.17 -13.19
N PRO A 452 1.84 7.73 -12.41
CA PRO A 452 1.40 9.12 -12.61
C PRO A 452 2.48 10.12 -12.17
N PRO A 453 2.39 11.40 -12.58
CA PRO A 453 3.51 12.34 -12.46
C PRO A 453 3.90 12.63 -11.00
N ASP A 454 2.91 12.70 -10.12
CA ASP A 454 3.06 12.93 -8.68
C ASP A 454 3.85 11.79 -8.01
N VAL A 455 3.56 10.53 -8.37
CA VAL A 455 4.29 9.36 -7.87
C VAL A 455 5.66 9.25 -8.56
N MET A 456 5.72 9.50 -9.87
CA MET A 456 6.94 9.40 -10.66
C MET A 456 8.00 10.40 -10.18
N ASN A 457 7.63 11.66 -9.95
CA ASN A 457 8.54 12.70 -9.49
C ASN A 457 9.15 12.38 -8.10
N ILE A 458 8.44 11.61 -7.28
CA ILE A 458 8.88 11.21 -5.93
C ILE A 458 9.74 9.93 -5.99
N PHE A 459 9.23 8.87 -6.62
CA PHE A 459 9.82 7.53 -6.52
C PHE A 459 10.80 7.20 -7.64
N TYR A 460 10.69 7.81 -8.82
CA TYR A 460 11.61 7.53 -9.93
C TYR A 460 13.07 7.88 -9.58
N PRO A 461 13.39 9.07 -9.03
CA PRO A 461 14.76 9.38 -8.62
C PRO A 461 15.27 8.41 -7.55
N TYR A 462 14.40 8.00 -6.62
CA TYR A 462 14.74 7.07 -5.56
C TYR A 462 15.11 5.67 -6.10
N PHE A 463 14.32 5.13 -7.03
CA PHE A 463 14.64 3.84 -7.64
C PHE A 463 15.87 3.91 -8.55
N LYS A 464 16.05 5.03 -9.25
CA LYS A 464 17.21 5.26 -10.12
C LYS A 464 18.53 5.27 -9.35
N THR A 465 18.56 5.81 -8.14
CA THR A 465 19.75 5.85 -7.27
C THR A 465 19.81 4.69 -6.28
N SER A 466 18.86 3.76 -6.32
CA SER A 466 18.81 2.63 -5.40
C SER A 466 19.98 1.66 -5.60
N ASN A 467 20.54 1.17 -4.49
CA ASN A 467 21.55 0.11 -4.50
C ASN A 467 20.97 -1.26 -4.90
N SER A 468 19.64 -1.41 -4.87
CA SER A 468 18.97 -2.65 -5.28
C SER A 468 19.01 -2.84 -6.80
N SER A 469 19.47 -4.00 -7.26
CA SER A 469 19.39 -4.37 -8.68
C SER A 469 17.95 -4.40 -9.18
N THR A 470 17.02 -4.93 -8.38
CA THR A 470 15.58 -4.95 -8.67
C THR A 470 15.02 -3.54 -8.81
N GLY A 471 15.40 -2.61 -7.94
CA GLY A 471 14.98 -1.21 -8.02
C GLY A 471 15.46 -0.53 -9.31
N ARG A 472 16.71 -0.78 -9.71
CA ARG A 472 17.26 -0.24 -10.97
C ARG A 472 16.63 -0.86 -12.22
N GLN A 473 16.32 -2.15 -12.19
CA GLN A 473 15.62 -2.83 -13.28
C GLN A 473 14.17 -2.33 -13.38
N LEU A 474 13.48 -2.12 -12.26
CA LEU A 474 12.13 -1.55 -12.24
C LEU A 474 12.05 -0.24 -13.02
N VAL A 475 13.05 0.65 -12.89
CA VAL A 475 13.11 1.92 -13.62
C VAL A 475 13.02 1.76 -15.14
N GLN A 476 13.53 0.65 -15.69
CA GLN A 476 13.47 0.36 -17.11
C GLN A 476 12.06 -0.01 -17.59
N HIS A 477 11.20 -0.46 -16.67
CA HIS A 477 9.80 -0.82 -16.94
C HIS A 477 8.80 0.29 -16.61
N ILE A 478 9.25 1.40 -16.00
CA ILE A 478 8.35 2.51 -15.64
C ILE A 478 7.97 3.31 -16.87
N GLU A 479 6.67 3.46 -17.11
CA GLU A 479 6.07 4.31 -18.13
C GLU A 479 5.22 5.39 -17.44
N GLY A 480 5.47 6.66 -17.76
CA GLY A 480 4.72 7.78 -17.21
C GLY A 480 3.30 7.85 -17.77
N VAL A 481 2.31 8.10 -16.91
CA VAL A 481 0.92 8.36 -17.31
C VAL A 481 0.47 9.75 -16.85
N PRO A 482 -0.57 10.37 -17.47
CA PRO A 482 -0.97 11.74 -17.12
C PRO A 482 -1.52 11.88 -15.69
N ASN A 483 -2.28 10.90 -15.21
CA ASN A 483 -2.87 10.90 -13.87
C ASN A 483 -3.24 9.47 -13.43
N HIS A 484 -3.60 9.31 -12.15
CA HIS A 484 -3.95 8.01 -11.55
C HIS A 484 -5.08 7.30 -12.31
N HIS A 485 -6.12 8.02 -12.70
CA HIS A 485 -7.26 7.44 -13.43
C HIS A 485 -6.88 6.94 -14.82
N ALA A 486 -6.03 7.67 -15.55
CA ALA A 486 -5.52 7.25 -16.84
C ALA A 486 -4.71 5.95 -16.70
N GLY A 487 -3.82 5.87 -15.70
CA GLY A 487 -3.06 4.65 -15.39
C GLY A 487 -3.95 3.45 -15.08
N LEU A 488 -4.97 3.64 -14.22
CA LEU A 488 -5.94 2.59 -13.89
C LEU A 488 -6.76 2.15 -15.11
N ARG A 489 -7.24 3.10 -15.93
CA ARG A 489 -7.98 2.79 -17.18
C ARG A 489 -7.10 2.03 -18.16
N GLN A 490 -5.82 2.40 -18.30
CA GLN A 490 -4.88 1.69 -19.17
C GLN A 490 -4.59 0.27 -18.66
N ALA A 491 -4.40 0.09 -17.34
CA ALA A 491 -4.27 -1.22 -16.74
C ALA A 491 -5.51 -2.11 -16.97
N LEU A 492 -6.71 -1.53 -16.90
CA LEU A 492 -7.96 -2.22 -17.22
C LEU A 492 -8.10 -2.57 -18.70
N LYS A 493 -7.65 -1.70 -19.61
CA LYS A 493 -7.62 -1.98 -21.06
C LYS A 493 -6.62 -3.08 -21.42
N GLY A 494 -5.45 -3.10 -20.77
CA GLY A 494 -4.46 -4.16 -20.95
C GLY A 494 -5.01 -5.57 -20.65
N ARG A 495 -6.05 -5.67 -19.82
CA ARG A 495 -6.75 -6.92 -19.49
C ARG A 495 -7.28 -7.67 -20.71
N SER A 496 -7.79 -6.97 -21.73
CA SER A 496 -8.44 -7.59 -22.90
C SER A 496 -7.45 -8.07 -23.97
N GLY A 497 -6.25 -7.48 -24.03
CA GLY A 497 -5.25 -7.78 -25.08
C GLY A 497 -4.55 -9.13 -24.92
N THR A 498 -4.48 -9.68 -23.70
CA THR A 498 -3.73 -10.93 -23.41
C THR A 498 -4.49 -12.23 -23.70
N GLN A 499 -5.67 -12.19 -24.31
CA GLN A 499 -6.46 -13.39 -24.62
C GLN A 499 -6.27 -13.93 -26.06
N SER A 500 -5.39 -13.32 -26.87
CA SER A 500 -5.22 -13.69 -28.28
C SER A 500 -3.94 -14.51 -28.59
N VAL A 501 -3.52 -15.41 -27.69
CA VAL A 501 -2.44 -16.38 -27.97
C VAL A 501 -2.91 -17.80 -27.67
#